data_AF-V4M255-F1
#
_entry.id   AF-V4M255-F1
#
_cell.length_a   1.000
_cell.length_b   1.000
_cell.length_c   1.000
_cell.angle_alpha   90.00
_cell.angle_beta   90.00
_cell.angle_gamma   90.00
#
_symmetry.space_group_name_H-M   'P 1'
#
loop_
_entity.id
_entity.type
_entity.pdbx_description
1 polymer ?
#
loop_
_entity_poly.entity_id
_entity_poly.type
_entity_poly.pdbx_seq_one_letter_code
_entity_poly.pdbx_strand_id
1 'polypeptide(L)'
;MTTSTSQLTTLFIVVALVCAFVPAFSCALDIIGVVFGNGTITDACCHDLVEEGKVCHDTLIKYISDRPHLVANETQYLKKRDDLWTHCVSVTKTA
;
A
#
# COMPACT_ATOMS: atom_id res chain seq x y z
N MET A 1 -1.30 27.35 20.82
CA MET A 1 -1.76 26.06 21.36
C MET A 1 -1.55 24.99 20.30
N THR A 2 -0.41 24.28 20.39
CA THR A 2 -0.18 22.85 20.07
C THR A 2 -0.73 22.20 18.78
N THR A 3 -0.37 22.63 17.57
CA THR A 3 -0.79 21.89 16.34
C THR A 3 0.34 21.34 15.45
N SER A 4 1.54 21.94 15.39
CA SER A 4 2.53 21.55 14.36
C SER A 4 3.55 20.47 14.76
N THR A 5 3.85 20.28 16.04
CA THR A 5 4.80 19.25 16.53
C THR A 5 4.12 17.94 16.95
N SER A 6 2.81 17.97 17.24
CA SER A 6 2.00 16.80 17.64
C SER A 6 1.45 16.02 16.44
N GLN A 7 1.19 16.68 15.31
CA GLN A 7 0.69 16.03 14.08
C GLN A 7 1.79 15.24 13.35
N LEU A 8 3.04 15.68 13.45
CA LEU A 8 4.21 14.96 12.92
C LEU A 8 4.48 13.66 13.72
N THR A 9 4.46 13.68 15.05
CA THR A 9 4.71 12.47 15.87
C THR A 9 3.62 11.41 15.72
N THR A 10 2.37 11.80 15.46
CA THR A 10 1.24 10.89 15.22
C THR A 10 1.32 10.18 13.86
N LEU A 11 1.74 10.85 12.78
CA LEU A 11 1.92 10.23 11.45
C LEU A 11 3.08 9.20 11.44
N PHE A 12 4.13 9.46 12.22
CA PHE A 12 5.32 8.61 12.32
C PHE A 12 5.11 7.32 13.15
N ILE A 13 4.17 7.28 14.10
CA ILE A 13 3.76 6.04 14.80
C ILE A 13 2.77 5.24 13.95
N VAL A 14 1.87 5.93 13.24
CA VAL A 14 0.81 5.32 12.45
C VAL A 14 1.37 4.52 11.27
N VAL A 15 2.34 5.06 10.54
CA VAL A 15 3.01 4.35 9.43
C VAL A 15 3.98 3.26 9.91
N ALA A 16 4.57 3.40 11.10
CA ALA A 16 5.51 2.42 11.64
C ALA A 16 4.81 1.14 12.16
N LEU A 17 3.54 1.25 12.60
CA LEU A 17 2.64 0.12 12.87
C LEU A 17 2.03 -0.45 11.58
N VAL A 18 1.64 0.41 10.63
CA VAL A 18 1.03 0.03 9.34
C VAL A 18 1.85 -1.05 8.63
N CYS A 19 3.16 -1.06 8.82
CA CYS A 19 4.06 -1.94 8.07
C CYS A 19 5.00 -2.80 8.94
N ALA A 20 4.87 -2.86 10.29
CA ALA A 20 5.89 -3.51 11.14
C ALA A 20 6.12 -5.00 10.85
N PHE A 21 5.13 -5.69 10.27
CA PHE A 21 5.23 -7.08 9.85
C PHE A 21 4.43 -7.25 8.57
N VAL A 22 4.75 -6.56 7.46
CA VAL A 22 4.25 -7.01 6.15
C VAL A 22 4.70 -8.49 6.03
N PRO A 23 3.87 -9.52 6.21
CA PRO A 23 4.34 -10.82 6.71
C PRO A 23 4.94 -11.70 5.62
N ALA A 24 5.50 -11.11 4.56
CA ALA A 24 6.70 -11.61 3.93
C ALA A 24 7.25 -10.48 3.05
N PHE A 25 8.57 -10.26 3.10
CA PHE A 25 9.28 -9.50 2.07
C PHE A 25 8.92 -9.94 0.64
N SER A 26 8.37 -11.15 0.49
CA SER A 26 7.89 -11.75 -0.76
C SER A 26 6.83 -10.91 -1.48
N CYS A 27 5.79 -10.42 -0.79
CA CYS A 27 4.62 -9.85 -1.48
C CYS A 27 4.62 -8.33 -1.58
N ALA A 28 5.32 -7.64 -0.67
CA ALA A 28 5.50 -6.20 -0.75
C ALA A 28 6.10 -5.74 -2.09
N LEU A 29 7.07 -6.51 -2.60
CA LEU A 29 7.74 -6.21 -3.86
C LEU A 29 6.81 -6.35 -5.07
N ASP A 30 5.95 -7.37 -5.07
CA ASP A 30 4.96 -7.57 -6.14
C ASP A 30 3.94 -6.42 -6.16
N ILE A 31 3.43 -6.03 -4.99
CA ILE A 31 2.49 -4.91 -4.84
C ILE A 31 3.11 -3.61 -5.38
N ILE A 32 4.34 -3.30 -4.96
CA ILE A 32 5.07 -2.13 -5.44
C ILE A 32 5.33 -2.24 -6.95
N GLY A 33 5.68 -3.43 -7.43
CA GLY A 33 5.93 -3.70 -8.85
C GLY A 33 4.72 -3.49 -9.74
N VAL A 34 3.52 -3.89 -9.29
CA VAL A 34 2.26 -3.65 -10.01
C VAL A 34 1.89 -2.17 -10.01
N VAL A 35 1.97 -1.51 -8.85
CA VAL A 35 1.53 -0.11 -8.72
C VAL A 35 2.49 0.85 -9.41
N PHE A 36 3.79 0.72 -9.17
CA PHE A 36 4.80 1.68 -9.65
C PHE A 36 5.50 1.24 -10.94
N GLY A 37 5.23 0.01 -11.41
CA GLY A 37 5.77 -0.53 -12.65
C GLY A 37 4.71 -1.29 -13.46
N ASN A 38 5.15 -2.37 -14.10
CA ASN A 38 4.32 -3.31 -14.85
C ASN A 38 4.51 -4.74 -14.33
N GLY A 39 4.71 -4.87 -13.02
CA GLY A 39 4.84 -6.17 -12.37
C GLY A 39 3.52 -6.94 -12.37
N THR A 40 3.57 -8.13 -11.78
CA THR A 40 2.43 -9.02 -11.56
C THR A 40 2.35 -9.37 -10.09
N ILE A 41 1.16 -9.77 -9.63
CA ILE A 41 0.95 -10.29 -8.28
C ILE A 41 0.48 -11.75 -8.36
N THR A 42 0.91 -12.58 -7.42
CA THR A 42 0.43 -13.95 -7.29
C THR A 42 -0.86 -14.02 -6.47
N ASP A 43 -1.67 -15.06 -6.68
CA ASP A 43 -2.88 -15.27 -5.88
C ASP A 43 -2.57 -15.33 -4.38
N ALA A 44 -1.48 -16.01 -4.00
CA ALA A 44 -1.00 -16.06 -2.61
C ALA A 44 -0.74 -14.64 -2.04
N CYS A 45 -0.05 -13.78 -2.81
CA CYS A 45 0.17 -12.40 -2.38
C CYS A 45 -1.11 -11.56 -2.37
N CYS A 46 -2.11 -11.90 -3.18
CA CYS A 46 -3.42 -11.29 -3.08
C CYS A 46 -4.15 -11.68 -1.79
N HIS A 47 -4.03 -12.94 -1.35
CA HIS A 47 -4.57 -13.38 -0.05
C HIS A 47 -3.90 -12.62 1.10
N ASP A 48 -2.57 -12.57 1.13
CA ASP A 48 -1.82 -11.84 2.16
C ASP A 48 -2.19 -10.34 2.17
N LEU A 49 -2.29 -9.72 1.00
CA LEU A 49 -2.68 -8.31 0.87
C LEU A 49 -4.07 -8.04 1.45
N VAL A 50 -5.03 -8.91 1.15
CA VAL A 50 -6.41 -8.76 1.64
C VAL A 50 -6.49 -9.03 3.14
N GLU A 51 -5.70 -9.98 3.66
CA GLU A 51 -5.59 -10.28 5.08
C GLU A 51 -5.01 -9.11 5.89
N GLU A 52 -3.94 -8.48 5.41
CA GLU A 52 -3.36 -7.27 6.00
C GLU A 52 -4.30 -6.06 5.94
N GLY A 53 -5.09 -5.98 4.87
CA GLY A 53 -6.19 -5.05 4.75
C GLY A 53 -5.88 -3.76 4.00
N LYS A 54 -6.96 -3.10 3.55
CA LYS A 54 -6.90 -1.98 2.61
C LYS A 54 -6.17 -0.76 3.19
N VAL A 55 -6.29 -0.49 4.48
CA VAL A 55 -5.71 0.72 5.09
C VAL A 55 -4.19 0.65 5.09
N CYS A 56 -3.60 -0.52 5.36
CA CYS A 56 -2.15 -0.72 5.30
C CYS A 56 -1.64 -0.50 3.87
N HIS A 57 -2.26 -1.20 2.92
CA HIS A 57 -1.99 -1.05 1.47
C HIS A 57 -2.11 0.40 1.02
N ASP A 58 -3.23 1.05 1.34
CA ASP A 58 -3.51 2.41 0.90
C ASP A 58 -2.53 3.41 1.48
N THR A 59 -2.20 3.25 2.77
CA THR A 59 -1.24 4.11 3.46
C THR A 59 0.16 3.90 2.93
N LEU A 60 0.58 2.66 2.66
CA LEU A 60 1.88 2.35 2.07
C LEU A 60 2.01 2.98 0.68
N ILE A 61 1.04 2.76 -0.20
CA ILE A 61 1.09 3.32 -1.55
C ILE A 61 1.04 4.84 -1.50
N LYS A 62 0.16 5.44 -0.68
CA LYS A 62 0.07 6.90 -0.54
C LYS A 62 1.37 7.50 -0.01
N TYR A 63 1.98 6.87 0.99
CA TYR A 63 3.28 7.28 1.53
C TYR A 63 4.40 7.25 0.48
N ILE A 64 4.37 6.26 -0.43
CA ILE A 64 5.32 6.19 -1.55
C ILE A 64 4.96 7.21 -2.64
N SER A 65 3.69 7.36 -3.01
CA SER A 65 3.26 8.30 -4.06
C SER A 65 3.45 9.77 -3.68
N ASP A 66 3.43 10.09 -2.39
CA ASP A 66 3.73 11.41 -1.84
C ASP A 66 5.21 11.81 -1.98
N ARG A 67 6.08 10.92 -2.46
CA ARG A 67 7.49 11.26 -2.72
C ARG A 67 7.60 12.26 -3.87
N PRO A 68 8.50 13.26 -3.78
CA PRO A 68 8.61 14.33 -4.79
C PRO A 68 8.82 13.86 -6.24
N HIS A 69 9.44 12.69 -6.46
CA HIS A 69 9.68 12.14 -7.79
C HIS A 69 8.49 11.33 -8.34
N LEU A 70 7.50 11.01 -7.50
CA LEU A 70 6.32 10.22 -7.85
C LEU A 70 5.02 11.05 -7.82
N VAL A 71 5.00 12.14 -7.05
CA VAL A 71 3.79 12.94 -6.80
C VAL A 71 3.15 13.50 -8.07
N ALA A 72 3.94 13.79 -9.12
CA ALA A 72 3.42 14.24 -10.42
C ALA A 72 2.48 13.21 -11.08
N ASN A 73 2.71 11.92 -10.81
CA ASN A 73 1.91 10.79 -11.31
C ASN A 73 1.06 10.17 -10.21
N GLU A 74 0.91 10.82 -9.06
CA GLU A 74 0.24 10.24 -7.89
C GLU A 74 -1.15 9.69 -8.24
N THR A 75 -1.96 10.44 -8.98
CA THR A 75 -3.31 10.02 -9.34
C THR A 75 -3.32 8.68 -10.10
N GLN A 76 -2.31 8.43 -10.94
CA GLN A 76 -2.13 7.15 -11.63
C GLN A 76 -1.81 6.03 -10.66
N TYR A 77 -0.92 6.26 -9.69
CA TYR A 77 -0.54 5.25 -8.70
C TYR A 77 -1.68 4.93 -7.73
N LEU A 78 -2.44 5.93 -7.29
CA LEU A 78 -3.61 5.72 -6.43
C LEU A 78 -4.69 4.92 -7.16
N LYS A 79 -4.90 5.18 -8.45
CA LYS A 79 -5.79 4.36 -9.27
C LYS A 79 -5.30 2.92 -9.38
N LYS A 80 -4.02 2.70 -9.74
CA LYS A 80 -3.45 1.34 -9.84
C LYS A 80 -3.54 0.57 -8.52
N ARG A 81 -3.39 1.26 -7.39
CA ARG A 81 -3.59 0.69 -6.05
C ARG A 81 -5.02 0.20 -5.83
N ASP A 82 -6.01 1.00 -6.20
CA ASP A 82 -7.42 0.65 -6.05
C ASP A 82 -7.83 -0.48 -7.01
N ASP A 83 -7.27 -0.49 -8.22
CA ASP A 83 -7.43 -1.58 -9.19
C ASP A 83 -6.82 -2.89 -8.66
N LEU A 84 -5.60 -2.85 -8.11
CA LEU A 84 -4.94 -4.01 -7.50
C LEU A 84 -5.73 -4.56 -6.30
N TRP A 85 -6.22 -3.67 -5.43
CA TRP A 85 -7.07 -4.08 -4.30
C TRP A 85 -8.33 -4.81 -4.78
N THR A 86 -9.01 -4.25 -5.79
CA THR A 86 -10.23 -4.84 -6.36
C THR A 86 -9.96 -6.21 -6.98
N HIS A 87 -8.83 -6.34 -7.68
CA HIS A 87 -8.39 -7.61 -8.24
C HIS A 87 -8.17 -8.67 -7.14
N CYS A 88 -7.39 -8.35 -6.12
CA CYS A 88 -7.09 -9.30 -5.04
C CYS A 88 -8.33 -9.70 -4.23
N VAL A 89 -9.26 -8.76 -3.96
CA VAL A 89 -10.56 -9.09 -3.35
C VAL A 89 -11.38 -10.05 -4.21
N SER A 90 -11.30 -9.97 -5.54
CA SER A 90 -11.97 -10.91 -6.43
C SER A 90 -11.32 -12.30 -6.40
N VAL A 91 -9.99 -12.36 -6.42
CA VAL A 91 -9.23 -13.62 -6.35
C VAL A 91 -9.54 -14.36 -5.05
N THR A 92 -9.46 -13.68 -3.91
CA THR A 92 -9.69 -14.28 -2.60
C THR A 92 -11.12 -14.84 -2.40
N LYS A 93 -12.13 -14.32 -3.11
CA LYS A 93 -13.51 -14.83 -3.06
C LYS A 93 -13.75 -16.11 -3.87
N THR A 94 -12.82 -16.43 -4.77
CA THR A 94 -12.95 -17.54 -5.72
C THR A 94 -12.24 -18.80 -5.23
N ALA A 95 -11.44 -18.68 -4.16
CA ALA A 95 -10.67 -19.75 -3.52
C ALA A 95 -11.45 -20.44 -2.39
#